data_AF-A0A8J4W9J9-F1
#
_entry.id   AF-A0A8J4W9J9-F1
#
_cell.length_a   1.000
_cell.length_b   1.000
_cell.length_c   1.000
_cell.angle_alpha   90.00
_cell.angle_beta   90.00
_cell.angle_gamma   90.00
#
_symmetry.space_group_name_H-M   'P 1'
#
loop_
_entity.id
_entity.type
_entity.pdbx_description
1 polymer ?
#
loop_
_entity_poly.entity_id
_entity_poly.type
_entity_poly.pdbx_seq_one_letter_code
_entity_poly.pdbx_strand_id
1 'polypeptide(L)'
;MTPNQYGDKEIHTPVAEAHYNDETALRLDVSTPDADNKKEDHDGLAPADRVKFLKWYMTRKQRIFLIAGLVVLFLAVILLIVFLAIVPAIIQHYVNSVEMKINYLDVKSIPTDSSLNVELSLNVQHDIGIAATTNDITASLVYDGVTFGTVVIPGLNIKTGEQNYNLTVDGVMTLTDIDSFNLMAEAMVEDAEVSLEGSATIKAHAIGLTYGGLDFKRTLTLDGFNQFSDPAPEIDYINWWGCQNGVYNMDINVTLDNSATMGLDGIGALNLSLYYADSYLGYAESLKPELGLPRGESVQVFRATVPQTSTALLTMAMGVIGGSAQFYITGDNPYSTEYTQFAEAISKVNMSILYTDGLNSLGLNTSCDILSLLVSLSQWRQRLPPKGDELMRTLDL
;
A
#
# COMPACT_ATOMS: atom_id res chain seq x y z
N MET A 1 18.67 3.01 -40.58
CA MET A 1 19.98 3.36 -39.97
C MET A 1 20.11 2.57 -38.69
N THR A 2 21.30 2.02 -38.51
CA THR A 2 21.84 1.04 -37.54
C THR A 2 21.45 1.18 -36.05
N PRO A 3 21.37 0.06 -35.30
CA PRO A 3 21.33 0.02 -33.84
C PRO A 3 22.75 -0.10 -33.25
N ASN A 4 22.99 0.52 -32.08
CA ASN A 4 24.27 0.46 -31.37
C ASN A 4 24.35 -0.77 -30.45
N GLN A 5 25.33 -1.62 -30.75
CA GLN A 5 25.95 -2.62 -29.87
C GLN A 5 26.91 -1.97 -28.88
N TYR A 6 27.13 -2.61 -27.73
CA TYR A 6 28.38 -2.81 -26.96
C TYR A 6 27.98 -3.10 -25.48
N GLY A 7 28.48 -4.11 -24.76
CA GLY A 7 29.44 -5.16 -25.03
C GLY A 7 29.70 -5.94 -23.74
N ASP A 8 29.85 -7.26 -23.87
CA ASP A 8 30.24 -8.20 -22.80
C ASP A 8 31.62 -7.87 -22.22
N LYS A 9 31.79 -8.13 -20.91
CA LYS A 9 33.11 -8.23 -20.27
C LYS A 9 33.21 -9.52 -19.47
N GLU A 10 33.90 -10.49 -20.06
CA GLU A 10 34.57 -11.58 -19.37
C GLU A 10 35.72 -11.02 -18.52
N ILE A 11 35.91 -11.57 -17.32
CA ILE A 11 37.08 -11.30 -16.48
C ILE A 11 37.78 -12.63 -16.20
N HIS A 12 38.93 -12.80 -16.85
CA HIS A 12 39.93 -13.81 -16.53
C HIS A 12 40.88 -13.33 -15.43
N THR A 13 41.29 -14.29 -14.62
CA THR A 13 42.28 -14.26 -13.52
C THR A 13 43.67 -13.80 -13.97
N PRO A 14 44.49 -13.24 -13.06
CA PRO A 14 45.94 -13.39 -13.14
C PRO A 14 46.49 -14.29 -12.03
N VAL A 15 47.31 -15.22 -12.49
CA VAL A 15 48.25 -16.08 -11.77
C VAL A 15 49.35 -15.24 -11.14
N ALA A 16 49.72 -15.54 -9.89
CA ALA A 16 51.05 -15.26 -9.37
C ALA A 16 51.46 -16.35 -8.37
N GLU A 17 52.51 -17.06 -8.75
CA GLU A 17 53.21 -18.11 -8.01
C GLU A 17 54.02 -17.55 -6.85
N ALA A 18 54.06 -18.26 -5.72
CA ALA A 18 55.26 -18.36 -4.90
C ALA A 18 55.19 -19.62 -4.01
N HIS A 19 56.11 -20.53 -4.28
CA HIS A 19 56.48 -21.70 -3.49
C HIS A 19 56.90 -21.34 -2.05
N TYR A 20 56.55 -22.16 -1.05
CA TYR A 20 57.46 -23.10 -0.38
C TYR A 20 56.73 -23.91 0.72
N ASN A 21 56.95 -25.23 0.66
CA ASN A 21 56.95 -26.32 1.67
C ASN A 21 56.39 -25.99 3.08
N ASP A 22 55.64 -26.87 3.75
CA ASP A 22 56.14 -28.15 4.23
C ASP A 22 55.03 -29.01 4.85
N GLU A 23 55.29 -30.32 4.82
CA GLU A 23 54.72 -31.48 5.53
C GLU A 23 53.52 -31.27 6.48
N THR A 24 52.40 -31.96 6.29
CA THR A 24 52.25 -33.32 6.85
C THR A 24 51.09 -34.06 6.18
N ALA A 25 51.43 -35.07 5.39
CA ALA A 25 50.48 -36.02 4.81
C ALA A 25 50.17 -37.12 5.84
N LEU A 26 48.94 -37.18 6.33
CA LEU A 26 48.44 -38.34 7.08
C LEU A 26 47.72 -39.26 6.11
N ARG A 27 48.49 -40.20 5.57
CA ARG A 27 48.02 -41.25 4.67
C ARG A 27 47.20 -42.29 5.43
N LEU A 28 46.03 -42.55 4.88
CA LEU A 28 45.30 -43.80 4.97
C LEU A 28 46.23 -44.95 4.55
N ASP A 29 46.32 -46.03 5.32
CA ASP A 29 46.23 -47.34 4.68
C ASP A 29 45.77 -48.47 5.59
N VAL A 30 44.99 -49.33 4.94
CA VAL A 30 44.41 -50.58 5.39
C VAL A 30 45.49 -51.66 5.31
N SER A 31 45.58 -52.55 6.30
CA SER A 31 46.20 -53.87 6.12
C SER A 31 45.64 -54.87 7.13
N THR A 32 44.97 -55.89 6.60
CA THR A 32 44.62 -57.16 7.24
C THR A 32 45.86 -58.01 7.54
N PRO A 33 45.72 -59.06 8.39
CA PRO A 33 46.82 -59.68 9.11
C PRO A 33 47.44 -60.86 8.35
N ASP A 34 48.70 -61.17 8.66
CA ASP A 34 49.22 -62.51 8.45
C ASP A 34 50.24 -62.90 9.54
N ALA A 35 50.26 -64.22 9.75
CA ALA A 35 50.99 -65.00 10.74
C ALA A 35 52.51 -64.76 10.73
N ASP A 36 53.23 -64.95 11.84
CA ASP A 36 53.70 -66.27 12.31
C ASP A 36 54.68 -66.17 13.51
N ASN A 37 54.60 -67.19 14.38
CA ASN A 37 55.67 -67.84 15.16
C ASN A 37 56.35 -67.26 16.44
N LYS A 38 56.31 -68.16 17.45
CA LYS A 38 57.29 -68.51 18.53
C LYS A 38 57.33 -67.65 19.81
N LYS A 39 56.87 -68.22 20.95
CA LYS A 39 57.63 -68.94 22.03
C LYS A 39 58.42 -67.95 22.91
N GLU A 40 58.25 -67.83 24.22
CA GLU A 40 58.30 -68.83 25.30
C GLU A 40 57.75 -68.26 26.64
N ASP A 41 57.19 -69.16 27.45
CA ASP A 41 57.17 -69.28 28.93
C ASP A 41 56.98 -68.05 29.85
N HIS A 42 55.86 -68.04 30.59
CA HIS A 42 55.93 -68.30 32.03
C HIS A 42 54.53 -68.55 32.65
N ASP A 43 54.48 -69.58 33.51
CA ASP A 43 53.35 -70.05 34.30
C ASP A 43 52.79 -69.03 35.30
N GLY A 44 51.47 -69.11 35.52
CA GLY A 44 50.77 -68.45 36.63
C GLY A 44 49.26 -68.73 36.63
N LEU A 45 48.85 -69.88 37.20
CA LEU A 45 47.45 -70.22 37.47
C LEU A 45 46.80 -69.27 38.49
N ALA A 46 45.63 -68.70 38.16
CA ALA A 46 44.33 -68.99 38.80
C ALA A 46 43.25 -67.94 38.43
N PRO A 47 41.95 -68.31 38.41
CA PRO A 47 40.92 -67.63 37.61
C PRO A 47 39.96 -66.77 38.45
N ALA A 48 39.41 -65.69 37.89
CA ALA A 48 38.21 -65.05 38.45
C ALA A 48 37.36 -64.35 37.37
N ASP A 49 36.15 -64.88 37.22
CA ASP A 49 34.91 -64.31 36.69
C ASP A 49 34.87 -63.58 35.35
N ARG A 50 34.61 -64.38 34.30
CA ARG A 50 33.90 -63.93 33.10
C ARG A 50 32.45 -63.61 33.43
N VAL A 51 32.11 -62.32 33.40
CA VAL A 51 30.72 -61.85 33.33
C VAL A 51 30.04 -62.52 32.14
N LYS A 52 29.08 -63.40 32.42
CA LYS A 52 28.22 -64.07 31.44
C LYS A 52 27.29 -63.05 30.79
N PHE A 53 27.81 -62.27 29.84
CA PHE A 53 26.98 -61.48 28.94
C PHE A 53 26.17 -62.43 28.05
N LEU A 54 24.85 -62.23 28.06
CA LEU A 54 23.83 -63.02 27.38
C LEU A 54 24.28 -63.49 25.99
N LYS A 55 24.62 -64.78 25.88
CA LYS A 55 24.83 -65.45 24.60
C LYS A 55 23.46 -65.76 23.99
N TRP A 56 22.83 -64.74 23.39
CA TRP A 56 21.56 -64.89 22.70
C TRP A 56 21.78 -65.73 21.43
N TYR A 57 21.42 -67.01 21.49
CA TYR A 57 21.42 -67.93 20.34
C TYR A 57 20.28 -67.53 19.38
N MET A 58 20.49 -66.44 18.66
CA MET A 58 19.54 -65.94 17.68
C MET A 58 19.68 -66.76 16.39
N THR A 59 18.63 -67.47 16.00
CA THR A 59 18.60 -68.27 14.76
C THR A 59 18.73 -67.35 13.53
N ARG A 60 19.33 -67.82 12.42
CA ARG A 60 19.54 -67.01 11.19
C ARG A 60 18.26 -66.32 10.69
N LYS A 61 17.09 -66.95 10.89
CA LYS A 61 15.78 -66.40 10.54
C LYS A 61 15.37 -65.21 11.42
N GLN A 62 15.65 -65.26 12.71
CA GLN A 62 15.35 -64.17 13.66
C GLN A 62 16.19 -62.92 13.39
N ARG A 63 17.45 -63.07 12.91
CA ARG A 63 18.28 -61.92 12.50
C ARG A 63 17.70 -61.17 11.31
N ILE A 64 17.14 -61.88 10.33
CA ILE A 64 16.53 -61.27 9.14
C ILE A 64 15.26 -60.49 9.53
N PHE A 65 14.41 -61.06 10.38
CA PHE A 65 13.21 -60.36 10.88
C PHE A 65 13.55 -59.12 11.71
N LEU A 66 14.63 -59.15 12.51
CA LEU A 66 15.07 -58.00 13.29
C LEU A 66 15.59 -56.88 12.38
N ILE A 67 16.43 -57.21 11.39
CA ILE A 67 16.92 -56.23 10.40
C ILE A 67 15.77 -55.66 9.58
N ALA A 68 14.86 -56.50 9.09
CA ALA A 68 13.68 -56.03 8.36
C ALA A 68 12.79 -55.12 9.21
N GLY A 69 12.57 -55.47 10.49
CA GLY A 69 11.83 -54.64 11.44
C GLY A 69 12.51 -53.29 11.69
N LEU A 70 13.84 -53.26 11.80
CA LEU A 70 14.61 -52.03 11.99
C LEU A 70 14.57 -51.14 10.73
N VAL A 71 14.64 -51.73 9.53
CA VAL A 71 14.47 -51.00 8.26
C VAL A 71 13.06 -50.42 8.15
N VAL A 72 12.02 -51.17 8.49
CA VAL A 72 10.64 -50.67 8.49
C VAL A 72 10.45 -49.56 9.52
N LEU A 73 11.02 -49.70 10.73
CA LEU A 73 11.00 -48.65 11.75
C LEU A 73 11.70 -47.39 11.26
N PHE A 74 12.87 -47.53 10.65
CA PHE A 74 13.63 -46.42 10.09
C PHE A 74 12.87 -45.71 8.96
N LEU A 75 12.24 -46.46 8.06
CA LEU A 75 11.37 -45.92 7.02
C LEU A 75 10.15 -45.19 7.62
N ALA A 76 9.53 -45.74 8.67
CA ALA A 76 8.42 -45.09 9.37
C ALA A 76 8.86 -43.78 10.02
N VAL A 77 10.05 -43.74 10.65
CA VAL A 77 10.63 -42.52 11.22
C VAL A 77 10.92 -41.49 10.12
N ILE A 78 11.52 -41.89 9.00
CA ILE A 78 11.75 -40.99 7.86
C ILE A 78 10.42 -40.43 7.35
N LEU A 79 9.42 -41.29 7.15
CA LEU A 79 8.11 -40.86 6.65
C LEU A 79 7.46 -39.86 7.60
N LEU A 80 7.57 -40.11 8.92
CA LEU A 80 7.07 -39.20 9.94
C LEU A 80 7.80 -37.85 9.92
N ILE A 81 9.13 -37.83 9.73
CA ILE A 81 9.91 -36.58 9.58
C ILE A 81 9.51 -35.84 8.30
N VAL A 82 9.40 -36.54 7.17
CA VAL A 82 8.99 -35.95 5.89
C VAL A 82 7.63 -35.28 6.04
N PHE A 83 6.67 -35.98 6.63
CA PHE A 83 5.30 -35.52 6.75
C PHE A 83 5.12 -34.39 7.77
N LEU A 84 5.80 -34.45 8.93
CA LEU A 84 5.62 -33.46 10.00
C LEU A 84 6.54 -32.24 9.89
N ALA A 85 7.71 -32.36 9.25
CA ALA A 85 8.68 -31.27 9.20
C ALA A 85 8.93 -30.77 7.78
N ILE A 86 9.18 -31.66 6.82
CA ILE A 86 9.60 -31.25 5.47
C ILE A 86 8.43 -30.66 4.68
N VAL A 87 7.28 -31.34 4.66
CA VAL A 87 6.13 -30.88 3.88
C VAL A 87 5.56 -29.54 4.37
N PRO A 88 5.35 -29.33 5.69
CA PRO A 88 4.94 -28.01 6.19
C PRO A 88 5.93 -26.89 5.85
N ALA A 89 7.24 -27.16 5.92
CA ALA A 89 8.26 -26.18 5.55
C ALA A 89 8.23 -25.83 4.05
N ILE A 90 7.99 -26.81 3.17
CA ILE A 90 7.81 -26.58 1.73
C ILE A 90 6.57 -25.73 1.47
N ILE A 91 5.46 -26.02 2.14
CA ILE A 91 4.21 -25.26 1.96
C ILE A 91 4.38 -23.82 2.45
N GLN A 92 5.04 -23.62 3.60
CA GLN A 92 5.38 -22.28 4.08
C GLN A 92 6.31 -21.55 3.09
N HIS A 93 7.26 -22.25 2.46
CA HIS A 93 8.10 -21.66 1.43
C HIS A 93 7.28 -21.16 0.24
N TYR A 94 6.28 -21.92 -0.22
CA TYR A 94 5.38 -21.46 -1.28
C TYR A 94 4.52 -20.26 -0.86
N VAL A 95 4.01 -20.24 0.37
CA VAL A 95 3.28 -19.06 0.90
C VAL A 95 4.19 -17.82 0.90
N ASN A 96 5.46 -18.00 1.26
CA ASN A 96 6.47 -16.95 1.28
C ASN A 96 6.94 -16.52 -0.11
N SER A 97 6.72 -17.32 -1.16
CA SER A 97 7.07 -16.95 -2.55
C SER A 97 5.95 -16.25 -3.31
N VAL A 98 4.72 -16.18 -2.75
CA VAL A 98 3.61 -15.44 -3.38
C VAL A 98 3.90 -13.94 -3.36
N GLU A 99 3.97 -13.32 -4.54
CA GLU A 99 4.01 -11.87 -4.67
C GLU A 99 2.58 -11.32 -4.73
N MET A 100 2.35 -10.21 -4.02
CA MET A 100 1.04 -9.59 -3.93
C MET A 100 1.18 -8.08 -4.03
N LYS A 101 0.42 -7.46 -4.92
CA LYS A 101 0.32 -6.00 -5.05
C LYS A 101 -1.15 -5.59 -4.95
N ILE A 102 -1.43 -4.50 -4.25
CA ILE A 102 -2.77 -3.88 -4.30
C ILE A 102 -2.91 -3.18 -5.64
N ASN A 103 -3.92 -3.57 -6.43
CA ASN A 103 -4.31 -2.82 -7.61
C ASN A 103 -5.12 -1.59 -7.17
N TYR A 104 -6.08 -1.81 -6.27
CA TYR A 104 -6.87 -0.75 -5.67
C TYR A 104 -7.61 -1.23 -4.41
N LEU A 105 -8.04 -0.26 -3.60
CA LEU A 105 -8.92 -0.44 -2.45
C LEU A 105 -9.99 0.65 -2.45
N ASP A 106 -11.24 0.32 -2.75
CA ASP A 106 -12.33 1.29 -2.66
C ASP A 106 -13.09 1.14 -1.36
N VAL A 107 -13.35 2.25 -0.69
CA VAL A 107 -14.46 2.37 0.24
C VAL A 107 -15.71 2.63 -0.58
N LYS A 108 -16.74 1.80 -0.41
CA LYS A 108 -18.03 1.92 -1.12
C LYS A 108 -19.13 2.57 -0.28
N SER A 109 -19.05 2.39 1.03
CA SER A 109 -19.95 3.01 2.01
C SER A 109 -19.46 2.76 3.43
N ILE A 110 -19.93 3.61 4.35
CA ILE A 110 -19.56 3.56 5.78
C ILE A 110 -20.83 3.23 6.59
N PRO A 111 -21.13 1.93 6.81
CA PRO A 111 -22.30 1.54 7.58
C PRO A 111 -22.23 1.92 9.06
N THR A 112 -21.04 1.89 9.67
CA THR A 112 -20.82 2.27 11.08
C THR A 112 -19.43 2.86 11.29
N ASP A 113 -19.19 3.47 12.45
CA ASP A 113 -17.89 4.06 12.82
C ASP A 113 -16.71 3.07 12.79
N SER A 114 -16.97 1.77 12.87
CA SER A 114 -15.97 0.69 12.90
C SER A 114 -16.06 -0.28 11.71
N SER A 115 -16.84 0.03 10.68
CA SER A 115 -17.10 -0.88 9.57
C SER A 115 -17.16 -0.12 8.26
N LEU A 116 -16.38 -0.56 7.28
CA LEU A 116 -16.34 -0.02 5.93
C LEU A 116 -16.73 -1.13 4.95
N ASN A 117 -17.69 -0.86 4.06
CA ASN A 117 -17.89 -1.72 2.90
C ASN A 117 -16.81 -1.39 1.89
N VAL A 118 -16.01 -2.37 1.49
CA VAL A 118 -14.85 -2.17 0.63
C VAL A 118 -14.85 -3.12 -0.56
N GLU A 119 -14.23 -2.66 -1.65
CA GLU A 119 -13.84 -3.49 -2.79
C GLU A 119 -12.31 -3.46 -2.90
N LEU A 120 -11.66 -4.59 -2.64
CA LEU A 120 -10.21 -4.75 -2.70
C LEU A 120 -9.82 -5.55 -3.93
N SER A 121 -8.95 -5.02 -4.78
CA SER A 121 -8.33 -5.76 -5.87
C SER A 121 -6.85 -5.98 -5.62
N LEU A 122 -6.42 -7.23 -5.71
CA LEU A 122 -5.05 -7.68 -5.51
C LEU A 122 -4.55 -8.33 -6.80
N ASN A 123 -3.37 -7.94 -7.27
CA ASN A 123 -2.61 -8.75 -8.20
C ASN A 123 -1.83 -9.80 -7.41
N VAL A 124 -2.04 -11.07 -7.75
CA VAL A 124 -1.39 -12.21 -7.11
C VAL A 124 -0.54 -12.93 -8.15
N GLN A 125 0.75 -13.08 -7.83
CA GLN A 125 1.72 -13.79 -8.65
C GLN A 125 2.36 -14.90 -7.84
N HIS A 126 2.44 -16.11 -8.41
CA HIS A 126 3.06 -17.24 -7.74
C HIS A 126 3.54 -18.29 -8.74
N ASP A 127 4.54 -19.08 -8.35
CA ASP A 127 4.92 -20.33 -9.01
C ASP A 127 4.99 -21.44 -7.96
N ILE A 128 4.03 -22.37 -8.00
CA ILE A 128 3.93 -23.43 -6.99
C ILE A 128 3.86 -24.81 -7.63
N GLY A 129 4.58 -25.77 -7.07
CA GLY A 129 4.62 -27.14 -7.58
C GLY A 129 3.40 -28.00 -7.24
N ILE A 130 2.50 -27.53 -6.36
CA ILE A 130 1.40 -28.32 -5.81
C ILE A 130 0.12 -27.49 -5.79
N ALA A 131 -0.96 -27.99 -6.41
CA ALA A 131 -2.26 -27.34 -6.34
C ALA A 131 -2.80 -27.40 -4.91
N ALA A 132 -3.43 -26.30 -4.47
CA ALA A 132 -3.97 -26.19 -3.13
C ALA A 132 -5.28 -25.41 -3.13
N THR A 133 -6.12 -25.66 -2.13
CA THR A 133 -7.24 -24.76 -1.81
C THR A 133 -7.04 -24.16 -0.44
N THR A 134 -7.51 -22.93 -0.21
CA THR A 134 -7.52 -22.32 1.11
C THR A 134 -8.94 -22.24 1.64
N ASN A 135 -9.08 -22.23 2.96
CA ASN A 135 -10.29 -21.73 3.59
C ASN A 135 -10.34 -20.20 3.48
N ASP A 136 -11.44 -19.61 3.93
CA ASP A 136 -11.52 -18.16 4.13
C ASP A 136 -10.36 -17.69 5.03
N ILE A 137 -9.75 -16.59 4.62
CA ILE A 137 -8.57 -16.00 5.26
C ILE A 137 -9.00 -14.67 5.86
N THR A 138 -8.83 -14.52 7.17
CA THR A 138 -8.91 -13.21 7.81
C THR A 138 -7.54 -12.55 7.71
N ALA A 139 -7.45 -11.51 6.88
CA ALA A 139 -6.26 -10.69 6.74
C ALA A 139 -6.36 -9.45 7.62
N SER A 140 -5.30 -9.15 8.35
CA SER A 140 -5.11 -7.94 9.15
C SER A 140 -4.27 -6.95 8.37
N LEU A 141 -4.68 -5.68 8.41
CA LEU A 141 -3.92 -4.55 7.88
C LEU A 141 -3.30 -3.79 9.04
N VAL A 142 -2.00 -3.53 8.91
CA VAL A 142 -1.15 -2.95 9.94
C VAL A 142 -0.51 -1.68 9.39
N TYR A 143 -0.57 -0.61 10.18
CA TYR A 143 0.08 0.66 9.89
C TYR A 143 0.85 1.11 11.14
N ASP A 144 2.10 1.52 10.97
CA ASP A 144 3.03 1.87 12.05
C ASP A 144 3.08 0.81 13.19
N GLY A 145 3.05 -0.47 12.81
CA GLY A 145 3.10 -1.59 13.75
C GLY A 145 1.79 -1.89 14.51
N VAL A 146 0.71 -1.13 14.27
CA VAL A 146 -0.61 -1.33 14.89
C VAL A 146 -1.60 -1.89 13.88
N THR A 147 -2.36 -2.92 14.27
CA THR A 147 -3.43 -3.46 13.43
C THR A 147 -4.66 -2.55 13.47
N PHE A 148 -4.96 -1.88 12.36
CA PHE A 148 -6.09 -0.96 12.29
C PHE A 148 -7.35 -1.60 11.71
N GLY A 149 -7.22 -2.65 10.89
CA GLY A 149 -8.37 -3.23 10.21
C GLY A 149 -8.20 -4.69 9.85
N THR A 150 -9.33 -5.36 9.62
CA THR A 150 -9.37 -6.75 9.15
C THR A 150 -10.34 -6.90 7.98
N VAL A 151 -10.00 -7.75 7.01
CA VAL A 151 -10.83 -8.11 5.86
C VAL A 151 -10.85 -9.62 5.69
N VAL A 152 -12.00 -10.17 5.27
CA VAL A 152 -12.13 -11.60 4.97
C VAL A 152 -11.96 -11.80 3.48
N ILE A 153 -10.93 -12.56 3.10
CA ILE A 153 -10.68 -13.01 1.73
C ILE A 153 -11.30 -14.41 1.60
N PRO A 154 -12.20 -14.65 0.64
CA PRO A 154 -12.83 -15.96 0.46
C PRO A 154 -11.79 -17.02 0.09
N GLY A 155 -12.10 -18.28 0.44
CA GLY A 155 -11.25 -19.42 0.11
C GLY A 155 -10.85 -19.47 -1.37
N LEU A 156 -9.56 -19.65 -1.63
CA LEU A 156 -8.96 -19.58 -2.96
C LEU A 156 -8.63 -20.97 -3.49
N ASN A 157 -8.68 -21.14 -4.81
CA ASN A 157 -8.16 -22.31 -5.50
C ASN A 157 -6.86 -21.94 -6.22
N ILE A 158 -5.74 -22.39 -5.67
CA ILE A 158 -4.40 -22.07 -6.13
C ILE A 158 -3.93 -23.16 -7.09
N LYS A 159 -3.68 -22.76 -8.35
CA LYS A 159 -3.23 -23.65 -9.41
C LYS A 159 -1.72 -23.90 -9.34
N THR A 160 -1.26 -25.00 -9.92
CA THR A 160 0.17 -25.28 -10.08
C THR A 160 0.81 -24.43 -11.17
N GLY A 161 2.12 -24.22 -11.05
CA GLY A 161 2.97 -23.49 -11.99
C GLY A 161 2.90 -21.99 -11.81
N GLU A 162 3.54 -21.28 -12.74
CA GLU A 162 3.54 -19.82 -12.83
C GLU A 162 2.13 -19.30 -13.13
N GLN A 163 1.63 -18.42 -12.27
CA GLN A 163 0.34 -17.76 -12.39
C GLN A 163 0.49 -16.27 -12.09
N ASN A 164 -0.30 -15.46 -12.80
CA ASN A 164 -0.48 -14.03 -12.55
C ASN A 164 -1.94 -13.69 -12.81
N TYR A 165 -2.68 -13.32 -11.77
CA TYR A 165 -4.10 -13.00 -11.87
C TYR A 165 -4.53 -11.94 -10.88
N ASN A 166 -5.65 -11.28 -11.17
CA ASN A 166 -6.28 -10.34 -10.27
C ASN A 166 -7.36 -11.05 -9.45
N LEU A 167 -7.35 -10.82 -8.14
CA LEU A 167 -8.34 -11.23 -7.18
C LEU A 167 -9.11 -10.00 -6.73
N THR A 168 -10.42 -9.96 -6.94
CA THR A 168 -11.29 -8.92 -6.41
C THR A 168 -12.10 -9.48 -5.24
N VAL A 169 -12.14 -8.73 -4.15
CA VAL A 169 -12.81 -9.07 -2.89
C VAL A 169 -13.76 -7.95 -2.53
N ASP A 170 -15.05 -8.20 -2.67
CA ASP A 170 -16.11 -7.39 -2.09
C ASP A 170 -16.34 -7.84 -0.65
N GLY A 171 -16.24 -6.93 0.31
CA GLY A 171 -16.34 -7.32 1.71
C GLY A 171 -16.54 -6.16 2.66
N VAL A 172 -16.56 -6.52 3.94
CA VAL A 172 -16.62 -5.57 5.05
C VAL A 172 -15.24 -5.55 5.70
N MET A 173 -14.60 -4.38 5.70
CA MET A 173 -13.42 -4.12 6.50
C MET A 173 -13.88 -3.70 7.90
N THR A 174 -13.48 -4.45 8.92
CA THR A 174 -13.74 -4.10 10.32
C THR A 174 -12.55 -3.35 10.87
N LEU A 175 -12.75 -2.11 11.32
CA LEU A 175 -11.73 -1.29 11.96
C LEU A 175 -11.57 -1.71 13.42
N THR A 176 -10.38 -2.16 13.78
CA THR A 176 -10.00 -2.58 15.14
C THR A 176 -9.36 -1.47 15.94
N ASP A 177 -8.71 -0.52 15.26
CA ASP A 177 -8.07 0.66 15.85
C ASP A 177 -8.33 1.86 14.93
N ILE A 178 -9.27 2.72 15.34
CA ILE A 178 -9.71 3.87 14.53
C ILE A 178 -8.62 4.94 14.50
N ASP A 179 -7.86 5.12 15.59
CA ASP A 179 -6.80 6.13 15.66
C ASP A 179 -5.67 5.77 14.67
N SER A 180 -5.28 4.50 14.61
CA SER A 180 -4.31 4.00 13.64
C SER A 180 -4.83 4.08 12.20
N PHE A 181 -6.13 3.83 11.98
CA PHE A 181 -6.76 4.06 10.68
C PHE A 181 -6.71 5.54 10.28
N ASN A 182 -7.00 6.46 11.21
CA ASN A 182 -6.95 7.89 10.96
C ASN A 182 -5.54 8.36 10.62
N LEU A 183 -4.51 7.86 11.30
CA LEU A 183 -3.10 8.15 10.97
C LEU A 183 -2.73 7.63 9.58
N MET A 184 -3.23 6.46 9.19
CA MET A 184 -3.04 5.92 7.84
C MET A 184 -3.77 6.79 6.80
N ALA A 185 -5.00 7.19 7.07
CA ALA A 185 -5.79 8.03 6.17
C ALA A 185 -5.18 9.45 6.03
N GLU A 186 -4.62 10.01 7.10
CA GLU A 186 -3.84 11.25 7.07
C GLU A 186 -2.62 11.11 6.16
N ALA A 187 -1.81 10.06 6.35
CA ALA A 187 -0.66 9.79 5.49
C ALA A 187 -1.08 9.59 4.02
N MET A 188 -2.23 8.95 3.76
CA MET A 188 -2.75 8.83 2.40
C MET A 188 -3.08 10.18 1.79
N VAL A 189 -3.54 11.17 2.56
CA VAL A 189 -3.82 12.53 2.05
C VAL A 189 -2.52 13.31 1.80
N GLU A 190 -1.55 13.20 2.70
CA GLU A 190 -0.31 14.00 2.67
C GLU A 190 0.75 13.44 1.73
N ASP A 191 0.95 12.11 1.71
CA ASP A 191 2.05 11.46 1.03
C ASP A 191 1.65 10.92 -0.36
N ALA A 192 2.66 10.77 -1.23
CA ALA A 192 2.49 10.16 -2.54
C ALA A 192 2.39 8.63 -2.48
N GLU A 193 3.02 8.00 -1.50
CA GLU A 193 2.98 6.56 -1.28
C GLU A 193 2.91 6.25 0.22
N VAL A 194 2.06 5.31 0.59
CA VAL A 194 1.90 4.80 1.96
C VAL A 194 2.14 3.30 1.97
N SER A 195 2.95 2.83 2.91
CA SER A 195 3.27 1.41 3.07
C SER A 195 2.46 0.80 4.20
N LEU A 196 1.68 -0.23 3.88
CA LEU A 196 0.93 -1.05 4.84
C LEU A 196 1.58 -2.42 5.02
N GLU A 197 1.41 -3.03 6.17
CA GLU A 197 1.70 -4.45 6.37
C GLU A 197 0.41 -5.26 6.37
N GLY A 198 0.25 -6.15 5.39
CA GLY A 198 -0.77 -7.18 5.39
C GLY A 198 -0.27 -8.43 6.10
N SER A 199 -1.06 -8.97 7.04
CA SER A 199 -0.73 -10.22 7.73
C SER A 199 -1.93 -11.15 7.83
N ALA A 200 -1.71 -12.46 7.75
CA ALA A 200 -2.77 -13.46 7.88
C ALA A 200 -2.21 -14.81 8.32
N THR A 201 -3.07 -15.66 8.90
CA THR A 201 -2.78 -17.07 9.12
C THR A 201 -3.62 -17.91 8.18
N ILE A 202 -2.97 -18.64 7.27
CA ILE A 202 -3.61 -19.41 6.20
C ILE A 202 -3.80 -20.87 6.65
N LYS A 203 -4.96 -21.42 6.28
CA LYS A 203 -5.22 -22.86 6.29
C LYS A 203 -5.37 -23.34 4.85
N ALA A 204 -4.43 -24.16 4.40
CA ALA A 204 -4.36 -24.69 3.05
C ALA A 204 -4.62 -26.21 3.04
N HIS A 205 -5.20 -26.69 1.95
CA HIS A 205 -5.49 -28.09 1.67
C HIS A 205 -4.75 -28.51 0.40
N ALA A 206 -3.83 -29.47 0.52
CA ALA A 206 -2.98 -29.93 -0.59
C ALA A 206 -2.69 -31.43 -0.44
N ILE A 207 -2.72 -32.17 -1.56
CA ILE A 207 -2.43 -33.62 -1.60
C ILE A 207 -3.30 -34.41 -0.59
N GLY A 208 -4.56 -33.99 -0.41
CA GLY A 208 -5.49 -34.64 0.53
C GLY A 208 -5.20 -34.38 2.02
N LEU A 209 -4.32 -33.43 2.32
CA LEU A 209 -3.90 -33.07 3.67
C LEU A 209 -4.22 -31.61 3.98
N THR A 210 -4.40 -31.30 5.25
CA THR A 210 -4.69 -29.95 5.74
C THR A 210 -3.48 -29.41 6.50
N TYR A 211 -3.05 -28.21 6.13
CA TYR A 211 -1.94 -27.49 6.74
C TYR A 211 -2.47 -26.16 7.28
N GLY A 212 -2.43 -26.00 8.59
CA GLY A 212 -2.86 -24.77 9.26
C GLY A 212 -1.69 -24.07 9.93
N GLY A 213 -1.89 -22.81 10.29
CA GLY A 213 -0.86 -22.02 10.94
C GLY A 213 0.22 -21.53 9.98
N LEU A 214 -0.10 -21.42 8.69
CA LEU A 214 0.83 -20.90 7.69
C LEU A 214 0.83 -19.37 7.79
N ASP A 215 1.97 -18.79 8.11
CA ASP A 215 2.07 -17.34 8.29
C ASP A 215 2.21 -16.67 6.93
N PHE A 216 1.39 -15.66 6.66
CA PHE A 216 1.48 -14.82 5.47
C PHE A 216 1.69 -13.38 5.92
N LYS A 217 2.75 -12.75 5.43
CA LYS A 217 3.07 -11.34 5.70
C LYS A 217 3.56 -10.69 4.42
N ARG A 218 3.02 -9.51 4.11
CA ARG A 218 3.40 -8.70 2.94
C ARG A 218 3.40 -7.23 3.26
N THR A 219 4.37 -6.53 2.72
CA THR A 219 4.31 -5.08 2.62
C THR A 219 3.51 -4.73 1.37
N LEU A 220 2.49 -3.89 1.52
CA LEU A 220 1.56 -3.47 0.48
C LEU A 220 1.70 -1.96 0.33
N THR A 221 2.18 -1.51 -0.82
CA THR A 221 2.28 -0.08 -1.14
C THR A 221 0.97 0.41 -1.73
N LEU A 222 0.48 1.53 -1.23
CA LEU A 222 -0.65 2.29 -1.74
C LEU A 222 -0.17 3.63 -2.27
N ASP A 223 -0.59 4.01 -3.47
CA ASP A 223 -0.43 5.39 -3.93
C ASP A 223 -1.43 6.27 -3.18
N GLY A 224 -0.95 7.36 -2.60
CA GLY A 224 -1.73 8.35 -1.85
C GLY A 224 -2.30 9.46 -2.75
N PHE A 225 -3.08 10.35 -2.14
CA PHE A 225 -3.68 11.51 -2.81
C PHE A 225 -2.66 12.62 -3.07
N ASN A 226 -1.52 12.63 -2.35
CA ASN A 226 -0.45 13.62 -2.52
C ASN A 226 -0.98 15.07 -2.57
N GLN A 227 -1.88 15.41 -1.64
CA GLN A 227 -2.54 16.72 -1.56
C GLN A 227 -3.27 17.15 -2.83
N PHE A 228 -3.67 16.20 -3.69
CA PHE A 228 -4.29 16.44 -4.99
C PHE A 228 -3.42 17.34 -5.88
N SER A 229 -2.09 17.24 -5.75
CA SER A 229 -1.16 18.14 -6.43
C SER A 229 -0.84 17.72 -7.87
N ASP A 230 -1.03 16.44 -8.20
CA ASP A 230 -0.73 15.90 -9.54
C ASP A 230 -1.73 14.80 -9.96
N PRO A 231 -2.62 15.07 -10.92
CA PRO A 231 -2.84 16.38 -11.54
C PRO A 231 -3.60 17.31 -10.60
N ALA A 232 -3.32 18.62 -10.69
CA ALA A 232 -4.04 19.62 -9.92
C ALA A 232 -5.52 19.70 -10.36
N PRO A 233 -6.47 19.98 -9.44
CA PRO A 233 -7.88 20.08 -9.80
C PRO A 233 -8.14 21.26 -10.74
N GLU A 234 -9.13 21.14 -11.61
CA GLU A 234 -9.50 22.15 -12.60
C GLU A 234 -10.94 22.65 -12.36
N ILE A 235 -11.15 23.96 -12.40
CA ILE A 235 -12.50 24.54 -12.31
C ILE A 235 -13.04 24.68 -13.72
N ASP A 236 -14.06 23.89 -14.06
CA ASP A 236 -14.69 23.93 -15.38
C ASP A 236 -15.61 25.14 -15.53
N TYR A 237 -16.36 25.46 -14.46
CA TYR A 237 -17.40 26.48 -14.50
C TYR A 237 -17.78 26.97 -13.11
N ILE A 238 -18.03 28.27 -12.99
CA ILE A 238 -18.53 28.89 -11.77
C ILE A 238 -19.89 29.54 -12.08
N ASN A 239 -20.94 29.18 -11.35
CA ASN A 239 -22.28 29.73 -11.49
C ASN A 239 -22.71 30.53 -10.27
N TRP A 240 -22.77 31.86 -10.39
CA TRP A 240 -23.22 32.75 -9.32
C TRP A 240 -24.72 32.98 -9.46
N TRP A 241 -25.52 32.31 -8.63
CA TRP A 241 -26.96 32.29 -8.80
C TRP A 241 -27.75 32.94 -7.65
N GLY A 242 -27.16 33.13 -6.47
CA GLY A 242 -27.87 33.65 -5.29
C GLY A 242 -27.09 34.65 -4.45
N CYS A 243 -27.80 35.55 -3.78
CA CYS A 243 -27.23 36.63 -2.96
C CYS A 243 -28.15 37.06 -1.79
N GLN A 244 -28.90 36.10 -1.23
CA GLN A 244 -29.87 36.36 -0.18
C GLN A 244 -29.24 36.17 1.21
N ASN A 245 -29.86 36.75 2.24
CA ASN A 245 -29.47 36.54 3.65
C ASN A 245 -28.00 36.89 3.99
N GLY A 246 -27.42 37.87 3.30
CA GLY A 246 -26.06 38.33 3.57
C GLY A 246 -24.96 37.39 3.09
N VAL A 247 -25.29 36.41 2.24
CA VAL A 247 -24.32 35.51 1.58
C VAL A 247 -24.49 35.53 0.07
N TYR A 248 -23.42 35.21 -0.66
CA TYR A 248 -23.43 34.82 -2.06
C TYR A 248 -23.39 33.30 -2.15
N ASN A 249 -24.23 32.74 -3.02
CA ASN A 249 -24.29 31.32 -3.31
C ASN A 249 -23.81 31.08 -4.74
N MET A 250 -22.89 30.15 -4.87
CA MET A 250 -22.21 29.84 -6.12
C MET A 250 -22.14 28.32 -6.26
N ASP A 251 -22.44 27.78 -7.43
CA ASP A 251 -22.16 26.38 -7.74
C ASP A 251 -20.87 26.34 -8.57
N ILE A 252 -19.89 25.54 -8.15
CA ILE A 252 -18.56 25.42 -8.75
C ILE A 252 -18.44 24.00 -9.28
N ASN A 253 -18.29 23.87 -10.60
CA ASN A 253 -17.97 22.61 -11.24
C ASN A 253 -16.46 22.44 -11.25
N VAL A 254 -16.00 21.31 -10.72
CA VAL A 254 -14.58 20.99 -10.59
C VAL A 254 -14.35 19.60 -11.18
N THR A 255 -13.38 19.49 -12.07
CA THR A 255 -12.80 18.22 -12.48
C THR A 255 -11.68 17.90 -11.49
N LEU A 256 -11.82 16.77 -10.79
CA LEU A 256 -10.89 16.29 -9.78
C LEU A 256 -10.45 14.87 -10.16
N ASP A 257 -9.13 14.66 -10.24
CA ASP A 257 -8.56 13.34 -10.48
C ASP A 257 -8.05 12.75 -9.16
N ASN A 258 -8.52 11.55 -8.84
CA ASN A 258 -7.99 10.77 -7.75
C ASN A 258 -6.99 9.74 -8.31
N SER A 259 -5.70 10.11 -8.27
CA SER A 259 -4.60 9.24 -8.66
C SER A 259 -4.27 8.17 -7.60
N ALA A 260 -4.88 8.21 -6.42
CA ALA A 260 -4.60 7.27 -5.35
C ALA A 260 -5.09 5.86 -5.72
N THR A 261 -4.43 4.87 -5.14
CA THR A 261 -4.91 3.47 -5.18
C THR A 261 -6.21 3.27 -4.39
N MET A 262 -6.59 4.26 -3.58
CA MET A 262 -7.81 4.25 -2.79
C MET A 262 -8.91 5.12 -3.39
N GLY A 263 -10.06 4.53 -3.70
CA GLY A 263 -11.28 5.28 -4.00
C GLY A 263 -12.12 5.46 -2.75
N LEU A 264 -12.75 6.61 -2.62
CA LEU A 264 -13.57 7.00 -1.49
C LEU A 264 -15.01 7.21 -1.96
N ASP A 265 -15.63 6.15 -2.46
CA ASP A 265 -17.04 6.18 -2.85
C ASP A 265 -17.91 6.20 -1.58
N GLY A 266 -18.90 7.10 -1.53
CA GLY A 266 -19.85 7.12 -0.43
C GLY A 266 -19.28 7.58 0.92
N ILE A 267 -18.24 8.43 0.92
CA ILE A 267 -17.80 9.17 2.12
C ILE A 267 -18.68 10.39 2.45
N GLY A 268 -19.83 10.52 1.79
CA GLY A 268 -20.82 11.56 2.07
C GLY A 268 -20.44 12.93 1.51
N ALA A 269 -21.16 13.95 1.96
CA ALA A 269 -20.90 15.33 1.55
C ALA A 269 -19.63 15.84 2.23
N LEU A 270 -18.75 16.43 1.44
CA LEU A 270 -17.59 17.15 1.94
C LEU A 270 -17.93 18.62 2.11
N ASN A 271 -17.51 19.22 3.22
CA ASN A 271 -17.67 20.65 3.48
C ASN A 271 -16.30 21.31 3.70
N LEU A 272 -15.73 21.87 2.63
CA LEU A 272 -14.36 22.38 2.64
C LEU A 272 -14.36 23.90 2.81
N SER A 273 -13.39 24.44 3.52
CA SER A 273 -13.18 25.89 3.59
C SER A 273 -12.55 26.38 2.30
N LEU A 274 -12.94 27.59 1.89
CA LEU A 274 -12.42 28.29 0.74
C LEU A 274 -11.65 29.53 1.19
N TYR A 275 -10.45 29.67 0.65
CA TYR A 275 -9.56 30.81 0.88
C TYR A 275 -9.13 31.40 -0.46
N TYR A 276 -8.94 32.71 -0.48
CA TYR A 276 -8.31 33.43 -1.59
C TYR A 276 -7.10 34.19 -1.06
N ALA A 277 -5.91 33.84 -1.55
CA ALA A 277 -4.66 34.08 -0.80
C ALA A 277 -4.81 33.58 0.65
N ASP A 278 -4.38 34.35 1.65
CA ASP A 278 -4.46 33.96 3.07
C ASP A 278 -5.79 34.36 3.75
N SER A 279 -6.78 34.82 2.98
CA SER A 279 -8.04 35.35 3.54
C SER A 279 -9.19 34.37 3.33
N TYR A 280 -9.89 34.06 4.42
CA TYR A 280 -11.07 33.22 4.41
C TYR A 280 -12.16 33.83 3.52
N LEU A 281 -12.60 33.07 2.53
CA LEU A 281 -13.62 33.46 1.56
C LEU A 281 -14.99 32.91 1.96
N GLY A 282 -15.06 31.65 2.39
CA GLY A 282 -16.31 30.97 2.72
C GLY A 282 -16.11 29.45 2.82
N TYR A 283 -17.15 28.68 2.57
CA TYR A 283 -17.07 27.21 2.53
C TYR A 283 -17.78 26.66 1.29
N ALA A 284 -17.43 25.44 0.89
CA ALA A 284 -17.95 24.72 -0.27
C ALA A 284 -18.43 23.32 0.15
N GLU A 285 -19.70 23.05 -0.07
CA GLU A 285 -20.34 21.77 0.23
C GLU A 285 -20.53 20.94 -1.05
N SER A 286 -20.12 19.67 -1.06
CA SER A 286 -20.36 18.77 -2.20
C SER A 286 -21.86 18.51 -2.37
N LEU A 287 -22.35 18.67 -3.59
CA LEU A 287 -23.75 18.40 -3.95
C LEU A 287 -24.02 16.95 -4.37
N LYS A 288 -22.97 16.11 -4.45
CA LYS A 288 -23.05 14.69 -4.81
C LYS A 288 -22.42 13.82 -3.71
N PRO A 289 -23.03 13.75 -2.51
CA PRO A 289 -22.49 12.97 -1.39
C PRO A 289 -22.27 11.50 -1.73
N GLU A 290 -23.08 10.93 -2.61
CA GLU A 290 -22.99 9.54 -3.05
C GLU A 290 -21.80 9.28 -3.99
N LEU A 291 -21.33 10.31 -4.71
CA LEU A 291 -20.19 10.17 -5.60
C LEU A 291 -18.89 10.07 -4.79
N GLY A 292 -18.80 10.77 -3.66
CA GLY A 292 -17.59 10.81 -2.85
C GLY A 292 -16.40 11.26 -3.69
N LEU A 293 -15.33 10.49 -3.69
CA LEU A 293 -14.14 10.69 -4.54
C LEU A 293 -13.69 9.34 -5.13
N PRO A 294 -14.30 8.91 -6.26
CA PRO A 294 -13.92 7.66 -6.91
C PRO A 294 -12.49 7.77 -7.43
N ARG A 295 -11.82 6.63 -7.69
CA ARG A 295 -10.51 6.65 -8.38
C ARG A 295 -10.63 7.19 -9.80
N GLY A 296 -9.61 7.89 -10.25
CA GLY A 296 -9.56 8.55 -11.55
C GLY A 296 -10.32 9.87 -11.59
N GLU A 297 -10.53 10.36 -12.83
CA GLU A 297 -11.19 11.64 -13.08
C GLU A 297 -12.68 11.61 -12.72
N SER A 298 -13.13 12.63 -11.98
CA SER A 298 -14.53 12.82 -11.61
C SER A 298 -14.93 14.29 -11.68
N VAL A 299 -16.16 14.54 -12.18
CA VAL A 299 -16.74 15.89 -12.23
C VAL A 299 -17.66 16.09 -11.02
N GLN A 300 -17.18 16.95 -10.12
CA GLN A 300 -17.82 17.31 -8.87
C GLN A 300 -18.51 18.66 -8.98
N VAL A 301 -19.57 18.85 -8.21
CA VAL A 301 -20.23 20.15 -8.09
C VAL A 301 -20.26 20.52 -6.61
N PHE A 302 -19.63 21.64 -6.28
CA PHE A 302 -19.60 22.19 -4.94
C PHE A 302 -20.46 23.44 -4.86
N ARG A 303 -21.28 23.55 -3.81
CA ARG A 303 -21.98 24.78 -3.47
C ARG A 303 -21.16 25.60 -2.51
N ALA A 304 -20.58 26.66 -3.03
CA ALA A 304 -19.87 27.66 -2.26
C ALA A 304 -20.83 28.69 -1.65
N THR A 305 -20.68 28.93 -0.35
CA THR A 305 -21.37 29.97 0.41
C THR A 305 -20.35 30.99 0.91
N VAL A 306 -20.45 32.23 0.42
CA VAL A 306 -19.50 33.30 0.72
C VAL A 306 -20.20 34.46 1.40
N PRO A 307 -19.81 34.86 2.62
CA PRO A 307 -20.37 36.04 3.27
C PRO A 307 -20.17 37.30 2.43
N GLN A 308 -21.23 38.12 2.28
CA GLN A 308 -21.14 39.41 1.56
C GLN A 308 -20.18 40.39 2.24
N THR A 309 -19.89 40.18 3.52
CA THR A 309 -18.92 40.95 4.31
C THR A 309 -17.47 40.47 4.15
N SER A 310 -17.22 39.39 3.41
CA SER A 310 -15.87 38.88 3.20
C SER A 310 -15.01 39.91 2.46
N THR A 311 -13.88 40.27 3.06
CA THR A 311 -12.90 41.17 2.44
C THR A 311 -12.16 40.51 1.28
N ALA A 312 -12.10 39.17 1.26
CA ALA A 312 -11.48 38.38 0.21
C ALA A 312 -12.31 38.37 -1.09
N LEU A 313 -13.61 38.67 -1.01
CA LEU A 313 -14.50 38.62 -2.17
C LEU A 313 -14.10 39.65 -3.24
N LEU A 314 -13.74 40.87 -2.83
CA LEU A 314 -13.34 41.92 -3.77
C LEU A 314 -12.03 41.58 -4.47
N THR A 315 -11.05 41.08 -3.72
CA THR A 315 -9.74 40.70 -4.28
C THR A 315 -9.87 39.49 -5.20
N MET A 316 -10.67 38.49 -4.81
CA MET A 316 -11.00 37.35 -5.66
C MET A 316 -11.67 37.79 -6.96
N ALA A 317 -12.67 38.68 -6.92
CA ALA A 317 -13.35 39.17 -8.12
C ALA A 317 -12.37 39.90 -9.06
N MET A 318 -11.42 40.64 -8.51
CA MET A 318 -10.36 41.29 -9.28
C MET A 318 -9.39 40.29 -9.93
N GLY A 319 -9.03 39.21 -9.23
CA GLY A 319 -8.21 38.13 -9.80
C GLY A 319 -8.91 37.43 -10.97
N VAL A 320 -10.17 37.06 -10.78
CA VAL A 320 -11.01 36.46 -11.82
C VAL A 320 -11.09 37.38 -13.04
N ILE A 321 -11.38 38.67 -12.88
CA ILE A 321 -11.41 39.64 -14.00
C ILE A 321 -10.03 39.84 -14.63
N GLY A 322 -8.97 39.77 -13.82
CA GLY A 322 -7.59 39.82 -14.27
C GLY A 322 -7.15 38.59 -15.08
N GLY A 323 -7.99 37.55 -15.17
CA GLY A 323 -7.70 36.30 -15.88
C GLY A 323 -6.83 35.33 -15.08
N SER A 324 -6.65 35.56 -13.77
CA SER A 324 -5.89 34.65 -12.91
C SER A 324 -6.31 34.79 -11.45
N ALA A 325 -6.82 33.71 -10.87
CA ALA A 325 -7.23 33.65 -9.47
C ALA A 325 -6.76 32.33 -8.84
N GLN A 326 -5.91 32.42 -7.82
CA GLN A 326 -5.48 31.26 -7.04
C GLN A 326 -6.41 31.07 -5.84
N PHE A 327 -7.08 29.93 -5.79
CA PHE A 327 -7.89 29.49 -4.67
C PHE A 327 -7.12 28.47 -3.83
N TYR A 328 -7.39 28.48 -2.53
CA TYR A 328 -6.93 27.46 -1.60
C TYR A 328 -8.15 26.82 -0.96
N ILE A 329 -8.19 25.48 -0.99
CA ILE A 329 -9.30 24.69 -0.46
C ILE A 329 -8.73 23.81 0.64
N THR A 330 -9.27 23.97 1.84
CA THR A 330 -8.78 23.27 3.03
C THR A 330 -9.90 22.52 3.73
N GLY A 331 -9.58 21.40 4.38
CA GLY A 331 -10.56 20.65 5.17
C GLY A 331 -10.62 21.04 6.65
N ASP A 332 -10.07 22.20 7.03
CA ASP A 332 -10.06 22.76 8.40
C ASP A 332 -11.45 23.15 8.93
N ASN A 333 -12.51 22.97 8.15
CA ASN A 333 -13.89 23.16 8.58
C ASN A 333 -14.26 22.06 9.59
N PRO A 334 -14.76 22.40 10.79
CA PRO A 334 -15.16 21.41 11.80
C PRO A 334 -16.32 20.49 11.37
N TYR A 335 -17.01 20.82 10.28
CA TYR A 335 -18.10 20.04 9.70
C TYR A 335 -17.72 19.43 8.35
N SER A 336 -16.43 19.19 8.10
CA SER A 336 -15.90 18.78 6.81
C SER A 336 -16.39 17.42 6.31
N THR A 337 -16.80 16.55 7.23
CA THR A 337 -17.46 15.27 6.95
C THR A 337 -18.40 14.88 8.10
N GLU A 338 -19.36 14.02 7.80
CA GLU A 338 -20.20 13.36 8.81
C GLU A 338 -19.52 12.13 9.44
N TYR A 339 -18.41 11.66 8.85
CA TYR A 339 -17.74 10.41 9.22
C TYR A 339 -16.47 10.65 10.04
N THR A 340 -16.46 10.18 11.28
CA THR A 340 -15.37 10.41 12.22
C THR A 340 -14.05 9.78 11.79
N GLN A 341 -14.07 8.70 11.00
CA GLN A 341 -12.87 7.99 10.55
C GLN A 341 -12.09 8.73 9.45
N PHE A 342 -12.67 9.78 8.87
CA PHE A 342 -12.03 10.59 7.84
C PHE A 342 -11.85 12.04 8.26
N ALA A 343 -12.37 12.45 9.42
CA ALA A 343 -12.33 13.83 9.88
C ALA A 343 -10.90 14.36 10.01
N GLU A 344 -10.00 13.58 10.61
CA GLU A 344 -8.58 13.94 10.76
C GLU A 344 -7.91 14.08 9.38
N ALA A 345 -8.04 13.07 8.51
CA ALA A 345 -7.46 13.07 7.18
C ALA A 345 -7.97 14.23 6.31
N ILE A 346 -9.28 14.47 6.32
CA ILE A 346 -9.88 15.59 5.59
C ILE A 346 -9.35 16.91 6.14
N SER A 347 -9.13 17.05 7.44
CA SER A 347 -8.55 18.28 8.01
C SER A 347 -7.16 18.64 7.48
N LYS A 348 -6.44 17.65 6.91
CA LYS A 348 -5.11 17.83 6.30
C LYS A 348 -5.15 18.15 4.82
N VAL A 349 -6.34 18.11 4.20
CA VAL A 349 -6.51 18.54 2.82
C VAL A 349 -6.13 20.00 2.71
N ASN A 350 -5.19 20.28 1.81
CA ASN A 350 -4.75 21.62 1.46
C ASN A 350 -4.44 21.69 -0.04
N MET A 351 -5.49 21.95 -0.82
CA MET A 351 -5.41 22.01 -2.27
C MET A 351 -5.24 23.44 -2.74
N SER A 352 -4.50 23.63 -3.82
CA SER A 352 -4.39 24.90 -4.52
C SER A 352 -4.94 24.76 -5.94
N ILE A 353 -5.88 25.62 -6.33
CA ILE A 353 -6.46 25.60 -7.67
C ILE A 353 -6.25 26.94 -8.36
N LEU A 354 -5.63 26.92 -9.54
CA LEU A 354 -5.43 28.10 -10.35
C LEU A 354 -6.55 28.23 -11.39
N TYR A 355 -7.38 29.26 -11.25
CA TYR A 355 -8.40 29.62 -12.22
C TYR A 355 -7.86 30.62 -13.24
N THR A 356 -7.96 30.31 -14.54
CA THR A 356 -7.42 31.16 -15.62
C THR A 356 -8.43 31.57 -16.69
N ASP A 357 -9.65 31.04 -16.65
CA ASP A 357 -10.68 31.29 -17.67
C ASP A 357 -11.33 32.68 -17.63
N GLY A 358 -10.99 33.47 -16.62
CA GLY A 358 -11.48 34.82 -16.46
C GLY A 358 -13.00 34.92 -16.36
N LEU A 359 -13.65 35.56 -17.34
CA LEU A 359 -15.11 35.67 -17.39
C LEU A 359 -15.76 34.64 -18.33
N ASN A 360 -14.98 33.84 -19.05
CA ASN A 360 -15.50 32.94 -20.08
C ASN A 360 -16.27 31.76 -19.48
N SER A 361 -15.84 31.30 -18.31
CA SER A 361 -16.42 30.15 -17.58
C SER A 361 -17.16 30.61 -16.32
N LEU A 362 -17.76 31.80 -16.36
CA LEU A 362 -18.49 32.42 -15.24
C LEU A 362 -19.94 32.76 -15.64
N GLY A 363 -20.89 32.15 -14.93
CA GLY A 363 -22.31 32.52 -14.97
C GLY A 363 -22.63 33.55 -13.90
N LEU A 364 -23.25 34.67 -14.26
CA LEU A 364 -23.68 35.70 -13.32
C LEU A 364 -25.19 35.89 -13.35
N ASN A 365 -25.84 35.71 -12.21
CA ASN A 365 -27.22 36.15 -12.01
C ASN A 365 -27.23 37.68 -11.80
N THR A 366 -27.81 38.39 -12.76
CA THR A 366 -27.90 39.86 -12.77
C THR A 366 -28.72 40.44 -11.63
N SER A 367 -29.50 39.62 -10.92
CA SER A 367 -30.25 40.04 -9.72
C SER A 367 -29.33 40.25 -8.51
N CYS A 368 -28.12 39.70 -8.57
CA CYS A 368 -27.12 39.88 -7.55
C CYS A 368 -26.21 41.03 -7.93
N ASP A 369 -26.06 41.98 -6.99
CA ASP A 369 -25.36 43.24 -7.19
C ASP A 369 -23.82 43.09 -7.21
N ILE A 370 -23.34 41.95 -7.68
CA ILE A 370 -21.93 41.69 -7.96
C ILE A 370 -21.41 42.70 -8.98
N LEU A 371 -22.26 43.06 -9.95
CA LEU A 371 -21.92 44.09 -10.91
C LEU A 371 -21.71 45.47 -10.24
N SER A 372 -22.35 45.81 -9.10
CA SER A 372 -22.00 47.06 -8.39
C SER A 372 -20.66 47.00 -7.68
N LEU A 373 -20.23 45.83 -7.19
CA LEU A 373 -18.84 45.64 -6.74
C LEU A 373 -17.89 46.01 -7.90
N LEU A 374 -18.17 45.52 -9.12
CA LEU A 374 -17.37 45.79 -10.32
C LEU A 374 -17.51 47.23 -10.87
N VAL A 375 -18.68 47.86 -10.74
CA VAL A 375 -18.93 49.24 -11.18
C VAL A 375 -18.33 50.26 -10.20
N SER A 376 -18.39 50.02 -8.89
CA SER A 376 -17.70 50.84 -7.89
C SER A 376 -16.17 50.85 -8.11
N LEU A 377 -15.63 49.76 -8.64
CA LEU A 377 -14.22 49.61 -9.03
C LEU A 377 -13.86 50.39 -10.30
N SER A 378 -14.77 50.49 -11.28
CA SER A 378 -14.54 51.34 -12.47
C SER A 378 -14.39 52.82 -12.11
N GLN A 379 -15.15 53.27 -11.10
CA GLN A 379 -15.05 54.63 -10.56
C GLN A 379 -13.79 54.83 -9.70
N TRP A 380 -13.30 53.79 -9.03
CA TRP A 380 -12.02 53.83 -8.30
C TRP A 380 -10.80 53.85 -9.23
N ARG A 381 -10.81 53.08 -10.33
CA ARG A 381 -9.75 53.11 -11.36
C ARG A 381 -9.64 54.47 -12.05
N GLN A 382 -10.75 55.20 -12.19
CA GLN A 382 -10.77 56.58 -12.69
C GLN A 382 -10.29 57.63 -11.67
N ARG A 383 -10.14 57.28 -10.38
CA ARG A 383 -9.67 58.18 -9.33
C ARG A 383 -8.19 58.03 -8.99
N LEU A 384 -7.49 57.05 -9.56
CA LEU A 384 -6.03 56.98 -9.46
C LEU A 384 -5.43 58.04 -10.41
N PRO A 385 -4.58 58.97 -9.92
CA PRO A 385 -3.90 59.90 -10.80
C PRO A 385 -3.00 59.10 -11.77
N PRO A 386 -2.91 59.50 -13.05
CA PRO A 386 -2.04 58.83 -14.00
C PRO A 386 -0.61 58.89 -13.46
N LYS A 387 -0.02 57.74 -13.14
CA LYS A 387 1.41 57.64 -12.85
C LYS A 387 2.17 57.88 -14.15
N GLY A 388 2.57 59.13 -14.32
CA GLY A 388 3.78 59.63 -14.99
C GLY A 388 4.29 58.88 -16.22
N ASP A 389 3.89 59.36 -17.39
CA ASP A 389 4.66 59.30 -18.65
C ASP A 389 5.49 60.59 -18.86
N GLU A 390 5.93 61.24 -17.78
CA GLU A 390 6.62 62.52 -17.83
C GLU A 390 7.95 62.46 -17.05
N LEU A 391 8.86 61.58 -17.48
CA LEU A 391 10.28 61.63 -17.05
C LEU A 391 11.26 60.98 -18.05
N MET A 392 10.96 61.05 -19.35
CA MET A 392 11.91 60.76 -20.44
C MET A 392 11.95 61.88 -21.50
N ARG A 393 12.08 63.13 -21.04
CA ARG A 393 12.53 64.26 -21.88
C ARG A 393 13.29 65.26 -21.01
N THR A 394 14.58 65.01 -20.78
CA THR A 394 15.63 66.02 -20.52
C THR A 394 16.93 65.29 -20.16
N LEU A 395 17.59 64.74 -21.17
CA LEU A 395 19.02 64.48 -21.19
C LEU A 395 19.48 64.75 -22.62
N ASP A 396 19.63 66.05 -22.91
CA ASP A 396 20.42 66.61 -24.01
C ASP A 396 20.80 68.04 -23.59
N LEU A 397 21.86 68.12 -22.78
CA LEU A 397 22.90 69.17 -22.74
C LEU A 397 23.90 68.88 -21.61
#